data_AF-A0AAV1K549-F1
#
_entry.id   AF-A0AAV1K549-F1
#
_cell.length_a   1.000
_cell.length_b   1.000
_cell.length_c   1.000
_cell.angle_alpha   90.00
_cell.angle_beta   90.00
_cell.angle_gamma   90.00
#
_symmetry.space_group_name_H-M   'P 1'
#
loop_
_entity.id
_entity.type
_entity.pdbx_description
1 polymer ?
#
loop_
_entity_poly.entity_id
_entity_poly.type
_entity_poly.pdbx_seq_one_letter_code
_entity_poly.pdbx_strand_id
1 'polypeptide(L)'
;MQKKLDEPLLKIKQDVSTRWNSTYDMFERVLKIKNSVMSTIAIDYPDTINMTSEDIEVLDSAIEILSFFKDVTEEMSSEKNVTISEVILISNALKKKCQKFLSTPHPDCVLRMTQVLLNEISTRFSCIEENNIFAESTILDPRFKKYVFENEYAYSKACTNIKAMAGRIQIQSTCTSEPPSSSPSRKRKHSIWNEFDEQV
;
A
#
# COMPACT_ATOMS: atom_id res chain seq x y z
N MET A 1 36.39 -5.34 8.54
CA MET A 1 36.10 -4.01 9.11
C MET A 1 34.92 -4.04 10.08
N GLN A 2 33.76 -4.61 9.72
CA GLN A 2 32.55 -4.65 10.57
C GLN A 2 32.76 -5.08 12.02
N LYS A 3 33.39 -6.25 12.27
CA LYS A 3 33.72 -6.70 13.64
C LYS A 3 34.54 -5.71 14.45
N LYS A 4 35.41 -4.92 13.79
CA LYS A 4 36.29 -3.95 14.45
C LYS A 4 35.56 -2.65 14.79
N LEU A 5 34.45 -2.35 14.11
CA LEU A 5 33.67 -1.12 14.23
C LEU A 5 32.31 -1.35 14.92
N ASP A 6 32.12 -2.52 15.53
CA ASP A 6 30.88 -2.94 16.18
C ASP A 6 29.63 -2.82 15.29
N GLU A 7 29.81 -2.99 13.98
CA GLU A 7 28.71 -3.02 13.00
C GLU A 7 28.22 -4.46 12.77
N PRO A 8 26.93 -4.65 12.43
CA PRO A 8 26.38 -5.96 12.17
C PRO A 8 27.07 -6.62 10.96
N LEU A 9 27.26 -7.95 11.06
CA LEU A 9 27.93 -8.74 10.02
C LEU A 9 26.99 -8.99 8.84
N LEU A 10 26.95 -8.01 7.94
CA LEU A 10 26.06 -7.99 6.79
C LEU A 10 26.85 -7.90 5.50
N LYS A 11 26.44 -8.70 4.51
CA LYS A 11 26.94 -8.56 3.12
C LYS A 11 26.34 -7.30 2.48
N ILE A 12 27.08 -6.64 1.59
CA ILE A 12 26.50 -5.59 0.74
C ILE A 12 25.40 -6.22 -0.13
N LYS A 13 24.32 -5.47 -0.38
CA LYS A 13 23.28 -5.81 -1.36
C LYS A 13 23.53 -4.98 -2.61
N GLN A 14 23.32 -5.58 -3.78
CA GLN A 14 23.34 -4.85 -5.05
C GLN A 14 21.91 -4.59 -5.50
N ASP A 15 21.73 -3.49 -6.22
CA ASP A 15 20.51 -3.21 -6.95
C ASP A 15 20.32 -4.23 -8.09
N VAL A 16 19.08 -4.69 -8.29
CA VAL A 16 18.72 -5.72 -9.25
C VAL A 16 17.41 -5.30 -9.92
N SER A 17 17.47 -4.91 -11.19
CA SER A 17 16.33 -4.36 -11.93
C SER A 17 15.06 -5.22 -11.94
N THR A 18 15.19 -6.54 -11.75
CA THR A 18 14.06 -7.48 -11.70
C THR A 18 13.49 -7.69 -10.29
N ARG A 19 14.01 -7.04 -9.26
CA ARG A 19 13.54 -7.15 -7.87
C ARG A 19 13.07 -5.79 -7.38
N TRP A 20 11.75 -5.61 -7.23
CA TRP A 20 11.14 -4.30 -7.01
C TRP A 20 11.75 -3.49 -5.84
N ASN A 21 12.14 -4.16 -4.75
CA ASN A 21 12.67 -3.50 -3.55
C ASN A 21 14.21 -3.44 -3.48
N SER A 22 14.93 -3.85 -4.54
CA SER A 22 16.40 -3.96 -4.47
C SER A 22 17.12 -2.64 -4.23
N THR A 23 16.62 -1.54 -4.81
CA THR A 23 17.24 -0.22 -4.66
C THR A 23 17.16 0.26 -3.21
N TYR A 24 15.96 0.18 -2.62
CA TYR A 24 15.75 0.47 -1.20
C TYR A 24 16.66 -0.40 -0.32
N ASP A 25 16.64 -1.72 -0.57
CA ASP A 25 17.41 -2.70 0.17
C ASP A 25 18.92 -2.43 0.11
N MET A 26 19.42 -1.98 -1.04
CA MET A 26 20.82 -1.61 -1.25
C MET A 26 21.17 -0.36 -0.44
N PHE A 27 20.36 0.70 -0.53
CA PHE A 27 20.58 1.95 0.21
C PHE A 27 20.54 1.72 1.72
N GLU A 28 19.50 1.03 2.20
CA GLU A 28 19.36 0.70 3.62
C GLU A 28 20.54 -0.15 4.12
N ARG A 29 21.00 -1.11 3.29
CA ARG A 29 22.14 -1.95 3.62
C ARG A 29 23.42 -1.14 3.72
N VAL A 30 23.73 -0.28 2.74
CA VAL A 30 25.01 0.43 2.73
C VAL A 30 25.11 1.41 3.89
N LEU A 31 24.01 2.09 4.26
CA LEU A 31 23.99 2.98 5.42
C LEU A 31 24.17 2.26 6.75
N LYS A 32 23.60 1.05 6.91
CA LYS A 32 23.77 0.23 8.12
C LYS A 32 25.21 -0.21 8.40
N ILE A 33 26.06 -0.27 7.39
CA ILE A 33 27.47 -0.68 7.50
C ILE A 33 28.43 0.37 6.95
N LYS A 34 28.00 1.65 6.94
CA LYS A 34 28.70 2.72 6.23
C LYS A 34 30.12 2.92 6.74
N ASN A 35 30.37 2.81 8.04
CA ASN A 35 31.72 3.06 8.57
C ASN A 35 32.68 1.97 8.09
N SER A 36 32.24 0.72 8.04
CA SER A 36 33.03 -0.37 7.47
C SER A 36 33.28 -0.21 5.99
N VAL A 37 32.25 0.17 5.22
CA VAL A 37 32.39 0.38 3.77
C VAL A 37 33.38 1.52 3.51
N MET A 38 33.18 2.68 4.14
CA MET A 38 34.05 3.83 3.99
C MET A 38 35.49 3.53 4.42
N SER A 39 35.68 2.84 5.55
CA SER A 39 37.03 2.48 6.01
C SER A 39 37.72 1.48 5.07
N THR A 40 36.96 0.53 4.51
CA THR A 40 37.49 -0.43 3.54
C THR A 40 37.91 0.28 2.25
N ILE A 41 37.08 1.21 1.75
CA ILE A 41 37.43 2.04 0.58
C ILE A 41 38.71 2.84 0.87
N ALA A 42 38.78 3.52 2.02
CA ALA A 42 39.93 4.35 2.35
C ALA A 42 41.26 3.57 2.50
N ILE A 43 41.21 2.32 2.98
CA ILE A 43 42.41 1.50 3.24
C ILE A 43 42.79 0.66 2.02
N ASP A 44 41.81 -0.05 1.45
CA ASP A 44 42.06 -1.08 0.42
C ASP A 44 41.91 -0.53 -1.01
N TYR A 45 41.23 0.63 -1.18
CA TYR A 45 40.91 1.23 -2.49
C TYR A 45 41.09 2.77 -2.49
N PRO A 46 42.27 3.30 -2.16
CA PRO A 46 42.48 4.73 -1.91
C PRO A 46 42.20 5.63 -3.12
N ASP A 47 42.26 5.10 -4.35
CA ASP A 47 41.95 5.84 -5.58
C ASP A 47 40.44 5.95 -5.85
N THR A 48 39.60 5.25 -5.07
CA THR A 48 38.15 5.28 -5.21
C THR A 48 37.55 6.40 -4.36
N ILE A 49 36.66 7.20 -4.96
CA ILE A 49 35.92 8.24 -4.24
C ILE A 49 35.08 7.59 -3.15
N ASN A 50 35.24 8.07 -1.93
CA ASN A 50 34.50 7.60 -0.77
C ASN A 50 33.18 8.38 -0.63
N MET A 51 32.23 7.81 0.12
CA MET A 51 30.97 8.50 0.41
C MET A 51 31.23 9.78 1.19
N THR A 52 30.58 10.85 0.76
CA THR A 52 30.58 12.14 1.43
C THR A 52 29.40 12.26 2.40
N SER A 53 29.39 13.30 3.23
CA SER A 53 28.24 13.60 4.07
C SER A 53 26.98 13.90 3.24
N GLU A 54 27.14 14.51 2.06
CA GLU A 54 26.03 14.78 1.14
C GLU A 54 25.45 13.48 0.56
N ASP A 55 26.30 12.51 0.20
CA ASP A 55 25.84 11.20 -0.26
C ASP A 55 25.02 10.48 0.81
N ILE A 56 25.46 10.57 2.08
CA ILE A 56 24.74 9.97 3.21
C ILE A 56 23.37 10.64 3.38
N GLU A 57 23.29 11.98 3.31
CA GLU A 57 22.03 12.72 3.40
C GLU A 57 21.06 12.37 2.27
N VAL A 58 21.57 12.24 1.03
CA VAL A 58 20.79 11.78 -0.12
C VAL A 58 20.25 10.37 0.11
N LEU A 59 21.08 9.44 0.59
CA LEU A 59 20.66 8.06 0.86
C LEU A 59 19.63 7.98 1.98
N ASP A 60 19.82 8.68 3.10
CA ASP A 60 18.88 8.71 4.21
C ASP A 60 17.51 9.26 3.75
N SER A 61 17.53 10.37 2.99
CA SER A 61 16.31 10.98 2.46
C SER A 61 15.61 10.09 1.39
N ALA A 62 16.37 9.40 0.54
CA ALA A 62 15.81 8.47 -0.43
C ALA A 62 15.18 7.24 0.24
N ILE A 63 15.81 6.69 1.28
CA ILE A 63 15.27 5.58 2.08
C ILE A 63 13.94 5.99 2.72
N GLU A 64 13.84 7.21 3.25
CA GLU A 64 12.61 7.71 3.88
C GLU A 64 11.42 7.58 2.94
N ILE A 65 11.50 8.12 1.72
CA ILE A 65 10.40 8.04 0.76
C ILE A 65 10.20 6.63 0.20
N LEU A 66 11.28 5.89 -0.12
CA LEU A 66 11.20 4.56 -0.70
C LEU A 66 10.68 3.50 0.30
N SER A 67 10.81 3.74 1.61
CA SER A 67 10.28 2.84 2.64
C SER A 67 8.77 2.61 2.49
N PHE A 68 8.01 3.68 2.20
CA PHE A 68 6.56 3.58 1.98
C PHE A 68 6.21 2.71 0.77
N PHE A 69 7.02 2.75 -0.29
CA PHE A 69 6.83 1.90 -1.46
C PHE A 69 7.17 0.45 -1.15
N LYS A 70 8.24 0.20 -0.39
CA LYS A 70 8.57 -1.14 0.07
C LYS A 70 7.42 -1.74 0.89
N ASP A 71 6.92 -1.03 1.89
CA ASP A 71 5.82 -1.50 2.73
C ASP A 71 4.59 -1.84 1.90
N VAL A 72 4.23 -0.97 0.95
CA VAL A 72 3.11 -1.22 0.03
C VAL A 72 3.35 -2.46 -0.83
N THR A 73 4.54 -2.62 -1.42
CA THR A 73 4.81 -3.79 -2.26
C THR A 73 4.79 -5.09 -1.46
N GLU A 74 5.24 -5.08 -0.20
CA GLU A 74 5.20 -6.25 0.68
C GLU A 74 3.76 -6.60 1.07
N GLU A 75 2.93 -5.60 1.43
CA GLU A 75 1.50 -5.81 1.71
C GLU A 75 0.76 -6.33 0.47
N MET A 76 0.98 -5.71 -0.70
CA MET A 76 0.34 -6.12 -1.95
C MET A 76 0.81 -7.48 -2.47
N SER A 77 1.97 -7.95 -2.01
CA SER A 77 2.49 -9.30 -2.31
C SER A 77 2.01 -10.35 -1.30
N SER A 78 1.17 -9.97 -0.33
CA SER A 78 0.58 -10.91 0.62
C SER A 78 -0.39 -11.85 -0.08
N GLU A 79 -0.17 -13.15 0.06
CA GLU A 79 -1.11 -14.19 -0.41
C GLU A 79 -2.22 -14.50 0.59
N LYS A 80 -2.10 -13.99 1.84
CA LYS A 80 -2.97 -14.37 2.95
C LYS A 80 -4.18 -13.45 3.13
N ASN A 81 -4.13 -12.25 2.56
CA ASN A 81 -5.14 -11.21 2.72
C ASN A 81 -5.70 -10.78 1.37
N VAL A 82 -6.92 -10.21 1.37
CA VAL A 82 -7.52 -9.62 0.18
C VAL A 82 -6.88 -8.25 -0.07
N THR A 83 -6.12 -8.12 -1.16
CA THR A 83 -5.38 -6.89 -1.50
C THR A 83 -6.10 -6.01 -2.51
N ILE A 84 -7.01 -6.57 -3.32
CA ILE A 84 -7.66 -5.84 -4.41
C ILE A 84 -8.56 -4.69 -3.92
N SER A 85 -9.17 -4.84 -2.75
CA SER A 85 -9.98 -3.78 -2.12
C SER A 85 -9.14 -2.62 -1.59
N GLU A 86 -7.83 -2.81 -1.41
CA GLU A 86 -6.91 -1.83 -0.83
C GLU A 86 -6.29 -0.91 -1.87
N VAL A 87 -6.35 -1.27 -3.17
CA VAL A 87 -5.63 -0.59 -4.25
C VAL A 87 -5.99 0.90 -4.34
N ILE A 88 -7.28 1.26 -4.24
CA ILE A 88 -7.72 2.65 -4.26
C ILE A 88 -7.11 3.41 -3.06
N LEU A 89 -7.21 2.83 -1.85
CA LEU A 89 -6.66 3.41 -0.62
C LEU A 89 -5.16 3.66 -0.74
N ILE A 90 -4.43 2.63 -1.13
CA ILE A 90 -2.97 2.64 -1.24
C ILE A 90 -2.52 3.65 -2.29
N SER A 91 -3.18 3.70 -3.46
CA SER A 91 -2.84 4.65 -4.51
C SER A 91 -3.00 6.10 -4.02
N ASN A 92 -4.08 6.40 -3.29
CA ASN A 92 -4.34 7.72 -2.73
C ASN A 92 -3.36 8.05 -1.59
N ALA A 93 -3.02 7.05 -0.76
CA ALA A 93 -2.04 7.20 0.31
C ALA A 93 -0.64 7.51 -0.23
N LEU A 94 -0.18 6.79 -1.26
CA LEU A 94 1.12 7.02 -1.90
C LEU A 94 1.18 8.41 -2.54
N LYS A 95 0.15 8.85 -3.26
CA LYS A 95 0.07 10.22 -3.82
C LYS A 95 0.24 11.27 -2.72
N LYS A 96 -0.54 11.16 -1.63
CA LYS A 96 -0.49 12.08 -0.49
C LYS A 96 0.87 12.07 0.20
N LYS A 97 1.50 10.91 0.34
CA LYS A 97 2.85 10.78 0.90
C LYS A 97 3.89 11.49 0.04
N CYS A 98 3.91 11.25 -1.27
CA CYS A 98 4.84 11.95 -2.17
C CYS A 98 4.60 13.46 -2.15
N GLN A 99 3.35 13.93 -2.19
CA GLN A 99 3.02 15.37 -2.12
C GLN A 99 3.52 16.02 -0.82
N LYS A 100 3.30 15.34 0.32
CA LYS A 100 3.80 15.81 1.61
C LYS A 100 5.32 15.88 1.64
N PHE A 101 5.99 14.84 1.12
CA PHE A 101 7.45 14.78 1.04
C PHE A 101 8.04 15.88 0.14
N LEU A 102 7.38 16.20 -0.97
CA LEU A 102 7.77 17.32 -1.84
C LEU A 102 7.57 18.69 -1.19
N SER A 103 6.80 18.77 -0.11
CA SER A 103 6.54 20.01 0.63
C SER A 103 7.56 20.24 1.76
N THR A 104 8.49 19.32 1.97
CA THR A 104 9.54 19.39 2.99
C THR A 104 10.93 19.52 2.36
N PRO A 105 11.90 20.14 3.05
CA PRO A 105 13.25 20.29 2.52
C PRO A 105 13.96 18.93 2.46
N HIS A 106 14.45 18.57 1.27
CA HIS A 106 15.23 17.39 0.99
C HIS A 106 16.23 17.69 -0.15
N PRO A 107 17.26 16.86 -0.36
CA PRO A 107 18.18 17.05 -1.49
C PRO A 107 17.45 17.06 -2.84
N ASP A 108 17.87 17.95 -3.74
CA ASP A 108 17.19 18.19 -5.03
C ASP A 108 17.03 16.92 -5.88
N CYS A 109 18.00 16.01 -5.84
CA CYS A 109 17.93 14.74 -6.57
C CYS A 109 16.82 13.82 -6.02
N VAL A 110 16.59 13.82 -4.70
CA VAL A 110 15.54 13.05 -4.05
C VAL A 110 14.17 13.68 -4.32
N LEU A 111 14.09 15.01 -4.35
CA LEU A 111 12.87 15.72 -4.76
C LEU A 111 12.49 15.39 -6.21
N ARG A 112 13.45 15.40 -7.15
CA ARG A 112 13.22 14.97 -8.55
C ARG A 112 12.77 13.52 -8.63
N MET A 113 13.42 12.62 -7.90
CA MET A 113 13.01 11.21 -7.82
C MET A 113 11.55 11.09 -7.32
N THR A 114 11.21 11.81 -6.26
CA THR A 114 9.86 11.80 -5.67
C THR A 114 8.82 12.37 -6.65
N GLN A 115 9.17 13.38 -7.44
CA GLN A 115 8.30 13.92 -8.48
C GLN A 115 8.02 12.89 -9.59
N VAL A 116 9.03 12.11 -9.97
CA VAL A 116 8.86 10.99 -10.93
C VAL A 116 7.95 9.92 -10.34
N LEU A 117 8.17 9.52 -9.07
CA LEU A 117 7.31 8.56 -8.38
C LEU A 117 5.85 9.03 -8.33
N LEU A 118 5.60 10.28 -7.95
CA LEU A 118 4.27 10.86 -7.91
C LEU A 118 3.60 10.88 -9.29
N ASN A 119 4.36 11.23 -10.34
CA ASN A 119 3.87 11.22 -11.70
C ASN A 119 3.48 9.81 -12.14
N GLU A 120 4.34 8.81 -11.92
CA GLU A 120 4.06 7.41 -12.27
C GLU A 120 2.82 6.87 -11.54
N ILE A 121 2.67 7.16 -10.24
CA ILE A 121 1.47 6.76 -9.49
C ILE A 121 0.23 7.45 -10.09
N SER A 122 0.32 8.74 -10.39
CA SER A 122 -0.79 9.51 -10.92
C SER A 122 -1.19 9.04 -12.32
N THR A 123 -0.23 8.66 -13.17
CA THR A 123 -0.48 8.15 -14.52
C THR A 123 -1.06 6.74 -14.49
N ARG A 124 -0.45 5.82 -13.72
CA ARG A 124 -0.85 4.41 -13.69
C ARG A 124 -2.17 4.19 -12.95
N PHE A 125 -2.48 5.03 -11.96
CA PHE A 125 -3.68 4.95 -11.12
C PHE A 125 -4.60 6.18 -11.27
N SER A 126 -4.64 6.82 -12.46
CA SER A 126 -5.44 8.01 -12.73
C SER A 126 -6.95 7.76 -12.64
N CYS A 127 -7.41 6.64 -13.21
CA CYS A 127 -8.83 6.28 -13.30
C CYS A 127 -9.15 5.02 -12.49
N ILE A 128 -8.39 4.75 -11.41
CA ILE A 128 -8.51 3.51 -10.65
C ILE A 128 -9.90 3.35 -10.01
N GLU A 129 -10.52 4.46 -9.58
CA GLU A 129 -11.88 4.48 -9.02
C GLU A 129 -12.95 4.20 -10.07
N GLU A 130 -12.69 4.46 -11.36
CA GLU A 130 -13.65 4.21 -12.43
C GLU A 130 -13.69 2.75 -12.90
N ASN A 131 -12.66 1.98 -12.53
CA ASN A 131 -12.60 0.56 -12.82
C ASN A 131 -13.52 -0.21 -11.87
N ASN A 132 -14.54 -0.84 -12.44
CA ASN A 132 -15.55 -1.58 -11.69
C ASN A 132 -14.94 -2.61 -10.74
N ILE A 133 -13.90 -3.35 -11.12
CA ILE A 133 -13.33 -4.41 -10.27
C ILE A 133 -12.75 -3.80 -8.99
N PHE A 134 -11.92 -2.75 -9.11
CA PHE A 134 -11.34 -2.11 -7.93
C PHE A 134 -12.41 -1.39 -7.11
N ALA A 135 -13.28 -0.61 -7.75
CA ALA A 135 -14.31 0.15 -7.06
C ALA A 135 -15.31 -0.75 -6.31
N GLU A 136 -15.81 -1.79 -6.96
CA GLU A 136 -16.78 -2.70 -6.36
C GLU A 136 -16.13 -3.54 -5.26
N SER A 137 -14.89 -4.01 -5.45
CA SER A 137 -14.14 -4.72 -4.41
C SER A 137 -13.88 -3.85 -3.19
N THR A 138 -13.51 -2.58 -3.38
CA THR A 138 -13.30 -1.62 -2.28
C THR A 138 -14.60 -1.31 -1.54
N ILE A 139 -15.74 -1.17 -2.23
CA ILE A 139 -17.05 -0.93 -1.59
C ILE A 139 -17.50 -2.13 -0.76
N LEU A 140 -17.29 -3.35 -1.28
CA LEU A 140 -17.66 -4.59 -0.60
C LEU A 140 -16.78 -4.88 0.63
N ASP A 141 -15.61 -4.24 0.73
CA ASP A 141 -14.76 -4.31 1.91
C ASP A 141 -15.29 -3.39 3.04
N PRO A 142 -15.75 -3.96 4.17
CA PRO A 142 -16.32 -3.18 5.27
C PRO A 142 -15.35 -2.17 5.88
N ARG A 143 -14.03 -2.37 5.70
CA ARG A 143 -12.98 -1.46 6.22
C ARG A 143 -12.97 -0.11 5.51
N PHE A 144 -13.45 -0.04 4.27
CA PHE A 144 -13.23 1.09 3.36
C PHE A 144 -14.52 1.80 2.98
N LYS A 145 -15.51 1.07 2.46
CA LYS A 145 -16.82 1.61 2.02
C LYS A 145 -16.65 2.90 1.18
N LYS A 146 -17.34 4.00 1.55
CA LYS A 146 -17.29 5.29 0.85
C LYS A 146 -15.99 6.08 1.09
N TYR A 147 -15.33 5.90 2.24
CA TYR A 147 -14.33 6.86 2.76
C TYR A 147 -13.06 7.01 1.93
N VAL A 148 -12.84 6.08 0.99
CA VAL A 148 -11.60 5.97 0.22
C VAL A 148 -11.72 6.64 -1.16
N PHE A 149 -12.95 6.89 -1.62
CA PHE A 149 -13.22 7.47 -2.93
C PHE A 149 -13.08 9.00 -2.90
N GLU A 150 -12.29 9.54 -3.82
CA GLU A 150 -12.22 10.98 -4.08
C GLU A 150 -13.24 11.39 -5.16
N ASN A 151 -13.65 10.46 -6.03
CA ASN A 151 -14.64 10.67 -7.08
C ASN A 151 -16.02 10.12 -6.67
N GLU A 152 -16.94 11.02 -6.28
CA GLU A 152 -18.30 10.62 -5.89
C GLU A 152 -19.10 9.95 -7.01
N TYR A 153 -18.85 10.31 -8.27
CA TYR A 153 -19.51 9.68 -9.41
C TYR A 153 -19.08 8.21 -9.55
N ALA A 154 -17.79 7.93 -9.42
CA ALA A 154 -17.24 6.58 -9.47
C ALA A 154 -17.84 5.69 -8.37
N TYR A 155 -17.91 6.21 -7.14
CA TYR A 155 -18.57 5.54 -6.02
C TYR A 155 -20.05 5.22 -6.30
N SER A 156 -20.81 6.20 -6.79
CA SER A 156 -22.25 6.04 -7.09
C SER A 156 -22.49 5.00 -8.20
N LYS A 157 -21.66 5.02 -9.24
CA LYS A 157 -21.69 4.06 -10.34
C LYS A 157 -21.44 2.64 -9.82
N ALA A 158 -20.39 2.43 -9.03
CA ALA A 158 -20.06 1.12 -8.47
C ALA A 158 -21.15 0.59 -7.51
N CYS A 159 -21.74 1.47 -6.68
CA CYS A 159 -22.92 1.13 -5.88
C CYS A 159 -24.09 0.63 -6.74
N THR A 160 -24.36 1.32 -7.86
CA THR A 160 -25.43 0.95 -8.79
C THR A 160 -25.18 -0.42 -9.43
N ASN A 161 -23.94 -0.68 -9.84
CA ASN A 161 -23.55 -1.98 -10.40
C ASN A 161 -23.73 -3.11 -9.39
N ILE A 162 -23.27 -2.92 -8.13
CA ILE A 162 -23.43 -3.91 -7.06
C ILE A 162 -24.91 -4.21 -6.81
N LYS A 163 -25.76 -3.19 -6.69
CA LYS A 163 -27.21 -3.36 -6.50
C LYS A 163 -27.84 -4.13 -7.66
N ALA A 164 -27.46 -3.81 -8.89
CA ALA A 164 -27.95 -4.51 -10.07
C ALA A 164 -27.48 -5.98 -10.12
N MET A 165 -26.26 -6.28 -9.69
CA MET A 165 -25.75 -7.65 -9.58
C MET A 165 -26.49 -8.43 -8.48
N ALA A 166 -26.67 -7.85 -7.30
CA ALA A 166 -27.39 -8.48 -6.20
C ALA A 166 -28.85 -8.80 -6.59
N GLY A 167 -29.52 -7.91 -7.31
CA GLY A 167 -30.90 -8.14 -7.80
C GLY A 167 -31.04 -9.28 -8.81
N ARG A 168 -29.94 -9.75 -9.41
CA ARG A 168 -29.93 -10.91 -10.33
C ARG A 168 -29.70 -12.24 -9.62
N ILE A 169 -29.30 -12.21 -8.35
CA ILE A 169 -29.07 -13.43 -7.57
C ILE A 169 -30.43 -14.04 -7.23
N GLN A 170 -30.82 -15.06 -7.98
CA GLN A 170 -31.93 -15.93 -7.59
C GLN A 170 -31.43 -16.85 -6.46
N ILE A 171 -31.77 -16.51 -5.22
CA ILE A 171 -31.58 -17.43 -4.10
C ILE A 171 -32.59 -18.55 -4.33
N GLN A 172 -32.13 -19.70 -4.82
CA GLN A 172 -32.93 -20.92 -4.75
C GLN A 172 -33.18 -21.18 -3.27
N SER A 173 -34.37 -20.85 -2.81
CA SER A 173 -34.93 -21.34 -1.57
C SER A 173 -35.00 -22.86 -1.71
N THR A 174 -33.95 -23.55 -1.27
CA THR A 174 -34.10 -24.91 -0.78
C THR A 174 -34.93 -24.81 0.49
N CYS A 175 -36.24 -24.61 0.30
CA CYS A 175 -37.24 -25.01 1.26
C CYS A 175 -37.15 -26.53 1.31
N THR A 176 -36.19 -27.07 2.05
CA THR A 176 -36.44 -28.33 2.73
C THR A 176 -37.58 -28.00 3.67
N SER A 177 -38.79 -28.38 3.26
CA SER A 177 -39.98 -28.35 4.08
C SER A 177 -39.68 -29.20 5.32
N GLU A 178 -39.17 -28.58 6.38
CA GLU A 178 -39.25 -29.19 7.70
C GLU A 178 -40.74 -29.43 7.98
N PRO A 179 -41.13 -30.63 8.45
CA PRO A 179 -42.51 -30.91 8.80
C PRO A 179 -42.98 -29.89 9.85
N PRO A 180 -44.30 -29.58 9.91
CA PRO A 180 -44.81 -28.49 10.73
C PRO A 180 -44.54 -28.79 12.20
N SER A 181 -43.48 -28.19 12.75
CA SER A 181 -43.25 -28.13 14.19
C SER A 181 -44.20 -27.07 14.75
N SER A 182 -45.28 -27.54 15.35
CA SER A 182 -46.15 -26.73 16.18
C SER A 182 -45.37 -26.23 17.41
N SER A 183 -44.88 -25.00 17.36
CA SER A 183 -44.35 -24.26 18.51
C SER A 183 -44.93 -22.84 18.57
N PRO A 184 -45.23 -22.29 19.75
CA PRO A 184 -46.10 -21.13 19.90
C PRO A 184 -45.46 -19.85 19.38
N SER A 185 -46.31 -18.96 18.86
CA SER A 185 -45.98 -17.61 18.38
C SER A 185 -45.28 -16.76 19.45
N ARG A 186 -43.95 -16.78 19.47
CA ARG A 186 -43.16 -15.79 20.21
C ARG A 186 -42.95 -14.58 19.29
N LYS A 187 -43.73 -13.52 19.50
CA LYS A 187 -43.47 -12.20 18.93
C LYS A 187 -41.99 -11.86 19.18
N ARG A 188 -41.14 -11.87 18.15
CA ARG A 188 -39.77 -11.32 18.22
C ARG A 188 -39.90 -9.81 18.40
N LYS A 189 -39.99 -9.37 19.65
CA LYS A 189 -39.80 -7.96 20.02
C LYS A 189 -38.31 -7.66 19.88
N HIS A 190 -38.01 -6.66 19.05
CA HIS A 190 -36.69 -6.07 18.78
C HIS A 190 -35.70 -6.96 18.04
N SER A 191 -35.68 -6.81 16.71
CA SER A 191 -34.49 -7.12 15.92
C SER A 191 -33.62 -5.88 15.90
N ILE A 192 -32.42 -5.96 16.50
CA ILE A 192 -31.39 -4.90 16.50
C ILE A 192 -31.07 -4.41 15.08
N TRP A 193 -31.32 -5.25 14.08
CA TRP A 193 -31.14 -4.94 12.66
C TRP A 193 -32.11 -3.90 12.12
N ASN A 194 -33.27 -3.70 12.75
CA ASN A 194 -34.23 -2.70 12.30
C ASN A 194 -33.70 -1.27 12.46
N GLU A 195 -32.85 -1.01 13.46
CA GLU A 195 -32.23 0.30 13.67
C GLU A 195 -31.05 0.54 12.72
N PHE A 196 -30.39 -0.52 12.24
CA PHE A 196 -29.28 -0.42 11.30
C PHE A 196 -29.77 -0.07 9.88
N ASP A 197 -30.88 -0.64 9.45
CA ASP A 197 -31.44 -0.43 8.11
C ASP A 197 -32.08 0.96 7.92
N GLU A 198 -32.42 1.67 9.01
CA GLU A 198 -32.91 3.06 8.94
C GLU A 198 -31.80 4.09 8.69
N GLN A 199 -30.53 3.72 8.83
CA GLN A 199 -29.38 4.63 8.71
C GLN A 199 -28.54 4.42 7.44
N VAL A 200 -28.98 3.59 6.49
CA VAL A 200 -28.28 3.28 5.22
C VAL A 200 -29.09 3.72 4.01
#